data_AF-A0A5B1RCN8-F1
#
_entry.id   AF-A0A5B1RCN8-F1
#
_cell.length_a   1.000
_cell.length_b   1.000
_cell.length_c   1.000
_cell.angle_alpha   90.00
_cell.angle_beta   90.00
_cell.angle_gamma   90.00
#
_symmetry.space_group_name_H-M   'P 1'
#
loop_
_entity.id
_entity.type
_entity.pdbx_description
1 polymer ?
#
loop_
_entity_poly.entity_id
_entity_poly.type
_entity_poly.pdbx_seq_one_letter_code
_entity_poly.pdbx_strand_id
1 'polypeptide(L)'
;MDVCTVFSLKYNSQNIPIAIVMYDIMCQYGVNFVTRVQEYQFLDLPFKVEVRKGIGLFHVHGHEEKCFAQFAPSFVRGMGQVDGEIVETLWAPLTSDKSYMA
;
A
#
# COMPACT_ATOMS: atom_id res chain seq x y z
N MET A 1 6.54 -7.76 -0.28
CA MET A 1 5.26 -7.13 -0.64
C MET A 1 4.44 -7.96 -1.62
N ASP A 2 4.99 -8.45 -2.75
CA ASP A 2 4.20 -9.16 -3.79
C ASP A 2 3.31 -10.29 -3.25
N VAL A 3 3.89 -11.20 -2.46
CA VAL A 3 3.18 -12.29 -1.79
C VAL A 3 2.02 -11.77 -0.93
N CYS A 4 2.31 -10.84 -0.01
CA CYS A 4 1.32 -10.27 0.89
C CYS A 4 0.19 -9.57 0.12
N THR A 5 0.52 -8.72 -0.85
CA THR A 5 -0.46 -8.00 -1.68
C THR A 5 -1.39 -8.97 -2.40
N VAL A 6 -0.85 -10.00 -3.05
CA VAL A 6 -1.64 -10.99 -3.80
C VAL A 6 -2.56 -11.78 -2.87
N PHE A 7 -2.05 -12.27 -1.75
CA PHE A 7 -2.88 -13.03 -0.80
C PHE A 7 -3.94 -12.16 -0.13
N SER A 8 -3.61 -10.93 0.25
CA SER A 8 -4.59 -9.96 0.79
C SER A 8 -5.68 -9.64 -0.23
N LEU A 9 -5.34 -9.45 -1.50
CA LEU A 9 -6.33 -9.20 -2.56
C LEU A 9 -7.24 -10.41 -2.82
N LYS A 10 -6.82 -11.63 -2.50
CA LYS A 10 -7.65 -12.85 -2.61
C LYS A 10 -8.51 -13.10 -1.37
N TYR A 11 -8.05 -12.66 -0.21
CA TYR A 11 -8.69 -12.98 1.05
C TYR A 11 -10.01 -12.24 1.19
N ASN A 12 -11.12 -12.99 1.19
CA ASN A 12 -12.49 -12.48 1.39
C ASN A 12 -12.87 -11.31 0.44
N SER A 13 -12.34 -11.30 -0.78
CA SER A 13 -12.57 -10.23 -1.76
C SER A 13 -13.71 -10.50 -2.74
N GLN A 14 -14.48 -11.58 -2.54
CA GLN A 14 -15.65 -11.86 -3.36
C GLN A 14 -16.64 -10.68 -3.27
N ASN A 15 -17.06 -10.18 -4.43
CA ASN A 15 -17.95 -9.01 -4.56
C ASN A 15 -17.37 -7.68 -4.03
N ILE A 16 -16.07 -7.59 -3.76
CA ILE A 16 -15.40 -6.30 -3.53
C ILE A 16 -15.01 -5.72 -4.90
N PRO A 17 -15.64 -4.63 -5.36
CA PRO A 17 -15.39 -4.11 -6.70
C PRO A 17 -14.03 -3.41 -6.82
N ILE A 18 -13.56 -2.81 -5.72
CA ILE A 18 -12.36 -1.97 -5.68
C ILE A 18 -11.55 -2.35 -4.44
N ALA A 19 -10.27 -2.64 -4.63
CA ALA A 19 -9.29 -2.75 -3.57
C ALA A 19 -8.26 -1.62 -3.70
N ILE A 20 -7.81 -1.12 -2.55
CA ILE A 20 -6.79 -0.09 -2.47
C ILE A 20 -5.52 -0.73 -1.91
N VAL A 21 -4.42 -0.61 -2.64
CA VAL A 21 -3.09 -1.03 -2.18
C VAL A 21 -2.27 0.23 -1.95
N MET A 22 -1.92 0.49 -0.70
CA MET A 22 -1.05 1.57 -0.29
C MET A 22 0.32 1.03 0.06
N TYR A 23 1.36 1.71 -0.39
CA TYR A 23 2.74 1.41 -0.02
C TYR A 23 3.60 2.66 -0.22
N ASP A 24 4.56 2.89 0.67
CA ASP A 24 5.33 4.15 0.73
C ASP A 24 6.03 4.39 -0.61
N ILE A 25 6.60 3.33 -1.18
CA ILE A 25 7.30 3.37 -2.47
C ILE A 25 6.48 2.84 -3.63
N MET A 26 5.15 2.99 -3.61
CA MET A 26 4.26 2.48 -4.66
C MET A 26 4.64 2.97 -6.07
N CYS A 27 5.19 4.18 -6.21
CA CYS A 27 5.67 4.71 -7.48
C CYS A 27 6.85 3.93 -8.09
N GLN A 28 7.64 3.22 -7.26
CA GLN A 28 8.74 2.37 -7.70
C GLN A 28 8.31 0.90 -7.72
N TYR A 29 7.74 0.44 -6.61
CA TYR A 29 7.27 -0.93 -6.42
C TYR A 29 6.24 -1.35 -7.48
N GLY A 30 5.29 -0.46 -7.77
CA GLY A 30 4.15 -0.71 -8.64
C GLY A 30 4.48 -0.74 -10.12
N VAL A 31 5.69 -0.31 -10.54
CA VAL A 31 6.12 -0.29 -11.96
C VAL A 31 6.15 -1.71 -12.52
N ASN A 32 6.81 -2.61 -11.81
CA ASN A 32 7.02 -3.99 -12.26
C ASN A 32 6.14 -5.01 -11.52
N PHE A 33 5.17 -4.57 -10.72
CA PHE A 33 4.37 -5.46 -9.87
C PHE A 33 3.67 -6.56 -10.66
N VAL A 34 2.97 -6.20 -11.74
CA VAL A 34 2.23 -7.17 -12.57
C VAL A 34 3.19 -8.17 -13.21
N THR A 35 4.29 -7.69 -13.80
CA THR A 35 5.32 -8.54 -14.40
C THR A 35 5.88 -9.53 -13.40
N ARG A 36 6.30 -9.05 -12.21
CA ARG A 36 6.83 -9.92 -11.15
C ARG A 36 5.79 -10.97 -10.73
N VAL A 37 4.53 -10.59 -10.52
CA VAL A 37 3.49 -11.55 -10.13
C VAL A 37 3.29 -12.62 -11.21
N GLN A 38 3.30 -12.25 -12.50
CA GLN A 38 3.15 -13.19 -13.61
C GLN A 38 4.33 -14.16 -13.76
N GLU A 39 5.54 -13.76 -13.38
CA GLU A 39 6.73 -14.62 -13.42
C GLU A 39 6.76 -15.69 -12.32
N TYR A 40 6.00 -15.51 -11.23
CA TYR A 40 5.97 -16.44 -10.10
C TYR A 40 4.79 -17.42 -10.19
N GLN A 41 5.09 -18.71 -10.36
CA GLN A 41 4.12 -19.80 -10.51
C GLN A 41 3.04 -19.92 -9.40
N PHE A 42 3.30 -19.37 -8.21
CA PHE A 42 2.41 -19.46 -7.05
C PHE A 42 1.57 -18.19 -6.81
N LEU A 43 1.79 -17.14 -7.60
CA LEU A 43 1.07 -15.89 -7.49
C LEU A 43 0.14 -15.73 -8.70
N ASP A 44 -1.06 -15.22 -8.44
CA ASP A 44 -2.06 -14.94 -9.48
C ASP A 44 -2.94 -13.80 -8.98
N LEU A 45 -3.22 -12.80 -9.82
CA LEU A 45 -4.02 -11.65 -9.40
C LEU A 45 -5.52 -11.94 -9.56
N PRO A 46 -6.38 -11.50 -8.62
CA PRO A 46 -7.82 -11.64 -8.81
C PRO A 46 -8.32 -10.68 -9.89
N PHE A 47 -8.55 -11.18 -11.11
CA PHE A 47 -8.97 -10.39 -12.27
C PHE A 47 -10.31 -9.65 -12.12
N LYS A 48 -11.09 -9.95 -11.07
CA LYS A 48 -12.42 -9.37 -10.83
C LYS A 48 -12.42 -8.13 -9.92
N VAL A 49 -11.25 -7.73 -9.40
CA VAL A 49 -11.12 -6.60 -8.47
C VAL A 49 -10.33 -5.48 -9.12
N GLU A 50 -10.89 -4.27 -9.17
CA GLU A 50 -10.13 -3.09 -9.57
C GLU A 50 -9.13 -2.73 -8.47
N VAL A 51 -7.82 -2.72 -8.79
CA VAL A 51 -6.79 -2.33 -7.82
C VAL A 51 -6.36 -0.89 -8.05
N ARG A 52 -6.64 -0.02 -7.08
CA ARG A 52 -6.13 1.35 -7.03
C ARG A 52 -4.89 1.42 -6.16
N LYS A 53 -3.91 2.21 -6.59
CA LYS A 53 -2.58 2.33 -5.97
C LYS A 53 -2.46 3.68 -5.29
N GLY A 54 -1.87 3.72 -4.10
CA GLY A 54 -1.63 4.95 -3.36
C GLY A 54 -0.32 4.93 -2.56
N ILE A 55 0.10 6.10 -2.12
CA ILE A 55 1.19 6.31 -1.17
C ILE A 55 0.57 7.01 0.05
N GLY A 56 1.05 6.73 1.26
CA GLY A 56 0.62 7.45 2.47
C GLY A 56 0.72 8.96 2.27
N LEU A 57 -0.26 9.73 2.74
CA LEU A 57 -0.27 11.18 2.51
C LEU A 57 0.95 11.86 3.14
N PHE A 58 1.46 11.32 4.26
CA PHE A 58 2.71 11.80 4.85
C PHE A 58 3.91 11.50 3.91
N HIS A 59 4.07 10.25 3.48
CA HIS A 59 5.19 9.81 2.64
C HIS A 59 5.23 10.43 1.24
N VAL A 60 4.08 10.66 0.59
CA VAL A 60 4.05 11.11 -0.81
C VAL A 60 4.71 12.48 -1.01
N HIS A 61 4.80 13.32 0.04
CA HIS A 61 5.50 14.61 -0.03
C HIS A 61 7.02 14.46 -0.09
N GLY A 62 7.58 13.31 0.31
CA GLY A 62 9.00 13.00 0.18
C GLY A 62 9.38 12.48 -1.23
N HIS A 63 8.41 12.30 -2.12
CA HIS A 63 8.62 11.81 -3.47
C HIS A 63 8.74 12.97 -4.48
N GLU A 64 9.11 12.64 -5.73
CA GLU A 64 9.07 13.59 -6.83
C GLU A 64 7.64 14.15 -7.04
N GLU A 65 7.53 15.39 -7.51
CA GLU A 65 6.25 16.12 -7.58
C GLU A 65 5.15 15.36 -8.34
N LYS A 66 5.53 14.62 -9.40
CA LYS A 66 4.57 13.84 -10.18
C LYS A 66 3.89 12.73 -9.36
N CYS A 67 4.53 12.23 -8.31
CA CYS A 67 3.95 11.21 -7.43
C CYS A 67 2.77 11.75 -6.62
N PHE A 68 2.80 13.04 -6.25
CA PHE A 68 1.72 13.67 -5.50
C PHE A 68 0.40 13.60 -6.27
N ALA A 69 0.39 14.06 -7.52
CA ALA A 69 -0.81 14.01 -8.37
C ALA A 69 -1.28 12.58 -8.70
N GLN A 70 -0.36 11.61 -8.74
CA GLN A 70 -0.67 10.24 -9.16
C GLN A 70 -1.08 9.31 -8.03
N PHE A 71 -0.53 9.49 -6.83
CA PHE A 71 -0.63 8.51 -5.74
C PHE A 71 -1.12 9.09 -4.43
N ALA A 72 -1.26 10.42 -4.28
CA ALA A 72 -1.80 10.96 -3.05
C ALA A 72 -3.27 10.52 -2.88
N PRO A 73 -3.67 10.00 -1.70
CA PRO A 73 -5.01 9.46 -1.49
C PRO A 73 -6.10 10.50 -1.76
N SER A 74 -5.79 11.78 -1.53
CA SER A 74 -6.67 12.92 -1.79
C SER A 74 -7.16 13.03 -3.24
N PHE A 75 -6.45 12.45 -4.21
CA PHE A 75 -6.82 12.49 -5.63
C PHE A 75 -7.32 11.15 -6.19
N VAL A 76 -7.26 10.08 -5.40
CA VAL A 76 -7.68 8.75 -5.86
C VAL A 76 -9.11 8.48 -5.40
N ARG A 77 -10.01 8.28 -6.38
CA ARG A 77 -11.42 8.03 -6.09
C ARG A 77 -11.58 6.84 -5.13
N GLY A 78 -12.47 6.97 -4.16
CA GLY A 78 -12.75 5.92 -3.18
C GLY A 78 -11.70 5.81 -2.06
N MET A 79 -10.60 6.56 -2.13
CA MET A 79 -9.73 6.77 -0.98
C MET A 79 -10.25 7.97 -0.18
N GLY A 80 -10.33 7.81 1.14
CA GLY A 80 -10.55 8.92 2.07
C GLY A 80 -9.23 9.51 2.54
N GLN A 81 -9.29 10.51 3.43
CA GLN A 81 -8.14 10.84 4.27
C GLN A 81 -8.00 9.73 5.32
N VAL A 82 -7.08 8.81 5.06
CA VAL A 82 -6.77 7.71 5.98
C VAL A 82 -5.37 7.93 6.55
N ASP A 83 -5.30 7.95 7.88
CA ASP A 83 -4.06 7.79 8.62
C ASP A 83 -3.72 6.29 8.58
N GLY A 84 -3.22 5.82 7.43
CA GLY A 84 -2.92 4.42 7.16
C GLY A 84 -1.71 3.89 7.93
N GLU A 85 -1.19 4.66 8.89
CA GLU A 85 0.15 4.50 9.46
C GLU A 85 0.13 4.55 10.99
N ILE A 86 -0.91 3.95 11.57
CA ILE A 86 -1.03 3.82 13.03
C ILE A 86 0.24 3.26 13.68
N VAL A 87 0.96 2.36 12.98
CA VAL A 87 2.21 1.78 13.48
C VAL A 87 3.29 2.84 13.65
N GLU A 88 3.48 3.74 12.68
CA GLU A 88 4.53 4.77 12.71
C GLU A 88 4.22 5.87 13.74
N THR A 89 2.94 6.28 13.83
CA THR A 89 2.48 7.25 14.84
C THR A 89 2.67 6.72 16.27
N LEU A 90 2.62 5.39 16.46
CA LEU A 90 2.83 4.74 17.75
C LEU A 90 4.31 4.44 18.07
N TRP A 91 5.26 4.65 17.16
CA TRP A 91 6.68 4.38 17.44
C TRP A 91 7.22 5.23 18.59
N ALA A 92 6.85 6.52 18.64
CA ALA A 92 7.31 7.42 19.69
C ALA A 92 6.92 6.91 21.10
N PRO A 93 5.64 6.61 21.40
CA PRO A 93 5.29 6.03 22.69
C PRO A 93 5.87 4.62 22.90
N LEU A 94 5.87 3.74 21.88
CA LEU A 94 6.39 2.37 22.01
C LEU A 94 7.90 2.29 22.29
N THR A 95 8.69 3.26 21.80
CA THR A 95 10.15 3.32 22.01
C THR A 95 10.55 4.20 23.17
N SER A 96 9.62 4.96 23.75
CA SER A 96 9.87 5.81 24.92
C SER A 96 10.01 5.01 26.22
N ASP A 97 9.53 3.75 26.26
CA ASP A 97 9.75 2.83 27.37
C ASP A 97 11.16 2.20 27.25
N LYS A 98 12.13 2.80 27.94
CA LYS A 98 13.56 2.41 27.92
C LYS A 98 13.86 1.06 28.60
N SER A 99 12.86 0.28 28.98
CA SER A 99 13.02 -1.00 29.69
C SER A 99 13.54 -2.15 28.81
N TYR A 100 13.57 -2.00 27.49
CA TYR A 100 13.95 -3.05 26.53
C TYR A 100 15.31 -2.82 25.84
N MET A 101 16.11 -1.86 26.32
CA MET A 101 17.47 -1.59 25.83
C MET A 101 18.55 -2.11 26.80
N ALA A 102 18.38 -3.33 27.31
CA ALA A 102 19.37 -4.07 28.09
C ALA A 102 19.90 -5.26 27.30
#